data_AF-A0A8T0DJB7-F1
#
_entry.id   AF-A0A8T0DJB7-F1
#
_cell.length_a   1.000
_cell.length_b   1.000
_cell.length_c   1.000
_cell.angle_alpha   90.00
_cell.angle_beta   90.00
_cell.angle_gamma   90.00
#
_symmetry.space_group_name_H-M   'P 1'
#
loop_
_entity.id
_entity.type
_entity.pdbx_description
1 polymer ?
#
loop_
_entity_poly.entity_id
_entity_poly.type
_entity_poly.pdbx_seq_one_letter_code
_entity_poly.pdbx_strand_id
1 'polypeptide(L)'
;MLHWTLYSQIRNSRKQLLCFCLFGVAVYLSLVYLSFITKFSQTVRVSFERSQNGRMLIISPNSLNEIQSYWYFHSPMPGLLFSKFLATFRPIVRHLSNTTLGGVAIDVLQRCDFFLSGQTKVAIGAKSIDPRNYCFSQLERYVKLEGVPTDVITSPNLNKSFEENNANYILPKYYRLFVNESAKTKAGINSCIKEKFETRKVLYQLLQYWIKLAHDHNILWWITSGTMLGSWRDKNMIPYDWDMDVSIFSSDETKLRALATPRSSMRDDQFNLIVRPAEYCPSDPGKRISCDNRWVNTQEDNCAFCGPLARLMRDKQVFLDIFLVHLELRLDEKQSTVDLGLRDESNDAKFLPDLNLVFPLKSSKMMNLTVPIPHNPERLLELFYGGGFRIPERRCDPYKGEWI
;
A
#
# COMPACT_ATOMS: atom_id res chain seq x y z
N MET A 1 18.00 66.18 61.04
CA MET A 1 18.42 65.18 62.05
C MET A 1 17.40 64.05 62.03
N LEU A 2 17.89 62.82 61.83
CA LEU A 2 17.45 61.52 62.40
C LEU A 2 15.94 61.27 62.59
N HIS A 3 15.34 60.12 62.31
CA HIS A 3 15.71 58.80 61.80
C HIS A 3 14.33 58.12 61.63
N TRP A 4 13.99 57.50 60.49
CA TRP A 4 12.79 56.64 60.43
C TRP A 4 13.14 55.33 59.74
N THR A 5 13.11 54.28 60.56
CA THR A 5 13.29 52.89 60.21
C THR A 5 11.93 52.22 59.99
N LEU A 6 11.91 51.37 58.95
CA LEU A 6 11.21 50.09 58.82
C LEU A 6 9.70 50.03 58.48
N TYR A 7 9.45 49.15 57.50
CA TYR A 7 8.24 48.36 57.17
C TYR A 7 7.07 49.03 56.43
N SER A 8 7.03 48.91 55.09
CA SER A 8 6.47 47.72 54.42
C SER A 8 6.55 47.89 52.89
N GLN A 9 6.95 46.81 52.23
CA GLN A 9 7.20 46.71 50.80
C GLN A 9 6.02 46.00 50.11
N ILE A 10 5.70 46.46 48.88
CA ILE A 10 5.13 45.69 47.76
C ILE A 10 3.62 45.38 47.83
N ARG A 11 2.80 46.29 47.29
CA ARG A 11 1.61 45.96 46.48
C ARG A 11 0.99 47.21 45.84
N ASN A 12 1.48 47.67 44.67
CA ASN A 12 0.65 48.47 43.74
C ASN A 12 1.25 48.77 42.33
N SER A 13 1.87 47.80 41.66
CA SER A 13 2.34 47.98 40.26
C SER A 13 1.65 47.10 39.21
N ARG A 14 0.56 46.39 39.55
CA ARG A 14 -0.16 45.51 38.60
C ARG A 14 -1.38 46.15 37.90
N LYS A 15 -1.83 47.33 38.29
CA LYS A 15 -3.02 47.97 37.69
C LYS A 15 -2.72 48.95 36.55
N GLN A 16 -1.47 49.42 36.40
CA GLN A 16 -1.10 50.32 35.30
C GLN A 16 -0.65 49.57 34.02
N LEU A 17 -0.20 48.32 34.14
CA LEU A 17 0.22 47.52 32.98
C LEU A 17 -0.97 46.91 32.20
N LEU A 18 -2.15 46.77 32.83
CA LEU A 18 -3.33 46.21 32.17
C LEU A 18 -4.07 47.21 31.26
N CYS A 19 -3.97 48.52 31.54
CA CYS A 19 -4.62 49.55 30.71
C CYS A 19 -3.92 49.80 29.37
N PHE A 20 -2.58 49.60 29.29
CA PHE A 20 -1.85 49.79 28.03
C PHE A 20 -2.07 48.65 27.02
N CYS A 21 -2.32 47.43 27.48
CA CYS A 21 -2.58 46.30 26.58
C CYS A 21 -3.98 46.32 25.95
N LEU A 22 -5.00 46.84 26.66
CA LEU A 22 -6.37 46.86 26.14
C LEU A 22 -6.59 47.98 25.09
N PHE A 23 -5.86 49.08 25.17
CA PHE A 23 -5.97 50.17 24.20
C PHE A 23 -5.33 49.82 22.84
N GLY A 24 -4.25 49.03 22.85
CA GLY A 24 -3.58 48.57 21.62
C GLY A 24 -4.41 47.58 20.79
N VAL A 25 -5.19 46.72 21.46
CA VAL A 25 -6.01 45.70 20.79
C VAL A 25 -7.25 46.32 20.10
N ALA A 26 -7.85 47.35 20.68
CA ALA A 26 -9.03 48.01 20.12
C ALA A 26 -8.70 48.85 18.85
N VAL A 27 -7.52 49.48 18.80
CA VAL A 27 -7.06 50.23 17.62
C VAL A 27 -6.71 49.29 16.46
N TYR A 28 -6.12 48.13 16.77
CA TYR A 28 -5.78 47.12 15.77
C TYR A 28 -7.04 46.50 15.14
N LEU A 29 -8.05 46.17 15.94
CA LEU A 29 -9.31 45.60 15.43
C LEU A 29 -10.12 46.60 14.60
N SER A 30 -10.04 47.90 14.90
CA SER A 30 -10.73 48.96 14.15
C SER A 30 -10.09 49.21 12.77
N LEU A 31 -8.76 49.10 12.66
CA LEU A 31 -8.04 49.26 11.38
C LEU A 31 -8.23 48.07 10.44
N VAL A 32 -8.37 46.86 10.99
CA VAL A 32 -8.67 45.64 10.21
C VAL A 32 -10.10 45.66 9.65
N TYR A 33 -11.04 46.28 10.37
CA TYR A 33 -12.44 46.36 9.92
C TYR A 33 -12.65 47.40 8.80
N LEU A 34 -11.85 48.47 8.75
CA LEU A 34 -11.95 49.51 7.72
C LEU A 34 -11.33 49.13 6.36
N SER A 35 -10.40 48.18 6.30
CA SER A 35 -9.84 47.74 5.00
C SER A 35 -10.75 46.78 4.23
N PHE A 36 -11.80 46.25 4.87
CA PHE A 36 -12.66 45.21 4.30
C PHE A 36 -13.80 45.73 3.41
N ILE A 37 -14.08 47.04 3.38
CA ILE A 37 -15.28 47.60 2.72
C ILE A 37 -15.01 48.30 1.37
N THR A 38 -13.80 48.31 0.81
CA THR A 38 -13.58 48.96 -0.51
C THR A 38 -12.98 48.09 -1.61
N LYS A 39 -13.86 47.79 -2.58
CA LYS A 39 -13.67 47.62 -4.04
C LYS A 39 -13.46 46.21 -4.63
N PHE A 40 -14.59 45.74 -5.18
CA PHE A 40 -14.73 44.84 -6.33
C PHE A 40 -14.72 45.63 -7.66
N SER A 41 -14.22 45.01 -8.74
CA SER A 41 -14.56 45.18 -10.18
C SER A 41 -13.33 45.28 -11.10
N GLN A 42 -13.11 44.27 -11.96
CA GLN A 42 -12.97 44.44 -13.43
C GLN A 42 -12.67 43.12 -14.16
N THR A 43 -13.34 42.94 -15.30
CA THR A 43 -13.23 41.87 -16.29
C THR A 43 -11.96 42.02 -17.14
N VAL A 44 -11.23 40.94 -17.44
CA VAL A 44 -10.11 40.96 -18.41
C VAL A 44 -10.29 39.88 -19.47
N ARG A 45 -10.36 40.31 -20.74
CA ARG A 45 -10.28 39.46 -21.95
C ARG A 45 -8.80 39.18 -22.26
N VAL A 46 -8.48 37.96 -22.68
CA VAL A 46 -7.15 37.59 -23.20
C VAL A 46 -7.26 37.27 -24.69
N SER A 47 -6.44 37.93 -25.50
CA SER A 47 -6.29 37.67 -26.94
C SER A 47 -5.01 36.89 -27.20
N PHE A 48 -5.01 35.95 -28.15
CA PHE A 48 -3.84 35.17 -28.55
C PHE A 48 -3.35 35.62 -29.94
N GLU A 49 -2.05 35.90 -30.07
CA GLU A 49 -1.39 36.07 -31.38
C GLU A 49 -0.25 35.04 -31.56
N ARG A 50 -0.10 34.56 -32.80
CA ARG A 50 0.81 33.49 -33.19
C ARG A 50 2.09 34.09 -33.79
N SER A 51 3.24 33.88 -33.15
CA SER A 51 4.55 34.30 -33.68
C SER A 51 5.16 33.25 -34.62
N GLN A 52 5.80 33.72 -35.71
CA GLN A 52 6.26 32.92 -36.85
C GLN A 52 7.46 31.99 -36.60
N ASN A 53 8.06 31.96 -35.40
CA ASN A 53 9.27 31.15 -35.13
C ASN A 53 9.13 30.10 -34.01
N GLY A 54 7.93 29.55 -33.79
CA GLY A 54 7.76 28.25 -33.11
C GLY A 54 8.21 28.15 -31.64
N ARG A 55 8.47 29.26 -30.94
CA ARG A 55 8.71 29.28 -29.49
C ARG A 55 7.63 30.10 -28.78
N MET A 56 7.02 29.50 -27.77
CA MET A 56 6.01 30.14 -26.92
C MET A 56 6.72 31.11 -25.96
N LEU A 57 6.58 32.41 -26.21
CA LEU A 57 7.05 33.47 -25.32
C LEU A 57 5.91 33.85 -24.37
N ILE A 58 6.07 33.55 -23.08
CA ILE A 58 5.20 34.09 -22.03
C ILE A 58 5.85 35.38 -21.53
N ILE A 59 5.23 36.52 -21.82
CA ILE A 59 5.58 37.80 -21.19
C ILE A 59 4.62 37.96 -20.01
N SER A 60 5.15 37.99 -18.78
CA SER A 60 4.39 38.27 -17.57
C SER A 60 4.85 39.61 -16.98
N PRO A 61 3.96 40.59 -16.77
CA PRO A 61 4.19 41.68 -15.85
C PRO A 61 3.75 41.28 -14.43
N ASN A 62 4.61 41.58 -13.46
CA ASN A 62 4.35 41.43 -12.03
C ASN A 62 3.02 42.08 -11.60
N SER A 63 2.17 41.36 -10.89
CA SER A 63 1.85 41.61 -9.47
C SER A 63 0.73 40.69 -8.96
N LEU A 64 0.89 40.28 -7.70
CA LEU A 64 0.08 39.32 -6.96
C LEU A 64 -1.32 39.85 -6.60
N ASN A 65 -2.31 38.96 -6.60
CA ASN A 65 -3.03 38.53 -5.39
C ASN A 65 -4.19 37.61 -5.76
N GLU A 66 -4.22 36.39 -5.21
CA GLU A 66 -5.48 35.80 -4.77
C GLU A 66 -5.27 34.92 -3.54
N ILE A 67 -6.22 35.10 -2.62
CA ILE A 67 -6.27 34.63 -1.25
C ILE A 67 -6.73 33.17 -1.24
N GLN A 68 -5.97 32.28 -0.61
CA GLN A 68 -6.54 31.10 0.03
C GLN A 68 -5.96 30.95 1.43
N SER A 69 -6.83 31.15 2.41
CA SER A 69 -6.62 30.93 3.83
C SER A 69 -6.41 29.45 4.11
N TYR A 70 -5.16 29.05 4.35
CA TYR A 70 -4.80 27.76 4.95
C TYR A 70 -4.31 28.00 6.37
N TRP A 71 -5.00 27.40 7.34
CA TRP A 71 -4.54 27.34 8.72
C TRP A 71 -3.46 26.25 8.83
N TYR A 72 -2.19 26.65 8.87
CA TYR A 72 -1.05 25.77 9.10
C TYR A 72 -0.65 25.80 10.58
N PHE A 73 -0.76 24.67 11.27
CA PHE A 73 -0.06 24.43 12.54
C PHE A 73 1.45 24.36 12.27
N HIS A 74 2.20 25.30 12.83
CA HIS A 74 3.67 25.24 12.88
C HIS A 74 4.09 24.47 14.13
N SER A 75 4.84 23.39 13.95
CA SER A 75 5.89 23.01 14.90
C SER A 75 7.01 22.30 14.13
N PRO A 76 8.22 22.87 14.03
CA PRO A 76 9.39 22.12 13.56
C PRO A 76 9.71 21.02 14.57
N MET A 77 10.18 19.86 14.08
CA MET A 77 10.76 18.85 14.99
C MET A 77 11.91 19.51 15.77
N PRO A 78 11.93 19.41 17.12
CA PRO A 78 13.04 19.91 17.92
C PRO A 78 14.37 19.29 17.44
N GLY A 79 15.42 20.10 17.24
CA GLY A 79 16.72 19.67 16.70
C GLY A 79 17.43 18.53 17.46
N LEU A 80 16.95 18.17 18.66
CA LEU A 80 17.40 17.00 19.42
C LEU A 80 16.89 15.65 18.86
N LEU A 81 15.74 15.64 18.16
CA LEU A 81 15.22 14.47 17.43
C LEU A 81 16.01 14.23 16.14
N PHE A 82 16.45 15.31 15.48
CA PHE A 82 17.22 15.28 14.24
C PHE A 82 18.65 14.74 14.40
N SER A 83 19.35 15.10 15.48
CA SER A 83 20.69 14.55 15.76
C SER A 83 20.67 13.08 16.19
N LYS A 84 19.59 12.64 16.83
CA LYS A 84 19.36 11.23 17.20
C LYS A 84 18.96 10.39 15.99
N PHE A 85 18.12 10.91 15.11
CA PHE A 85 17.78 10.32 13.81
C PHE A 85 19.07 9.97 13.00
N LEU A 86 20.04 10.88 12.92
CA LEU A 86 21.33 10.65 12.25
C LEU A 86 22.23 9.59 12.94
N ALA A 87 22.18 9.48 14.27
CA ALA A 87 22.97 8.49 15.02
C ALA A 87 22.43 7.06 14.84
N THR A 88 21.12 6.94 14.63
CA THR A 88 20.39 5.67 14.50
C THR A 88 20.45 5.06 13.11
N PHE A 89 20.60 5.86 12.05
CA PHE A 89 20.73 5.34 10.68
C PHE A 89 22.13 4.78 10.37
N ARG A 90 23.17 5.21 11.10
CA ARG A 90 24.56 4.77 10.86
C ARG A 90 24.79 3.25 10.90
N PRO A 91 24.16 2.46 11.79
CA PRO A 91 24.25 1.00 11.79
C PRO A 91 23.50 0.34 10.62
N ILE A 92 22.32 0.85 10.24
CA ILE A 92 21.53 0.35 9.10
C ILE A 92 22.28 0.61 7.79
N VAL A 93 22.86 1.80 7.65
CA VAL A 93 23.79 2.20 6.59
C VAL A 93 25.02 1.28 6.53
N ARG A 94 25.59 0.89 7.68
CA ARG A 94 26.73 -0.06 7.75
C ARG A 94 26.37 -1.50 7.42
N HIS A 95 25.12 -1.92 7.62
CA HIS A 95 24.68 -3.27 7.25
C HIS A 95 24.36 -3.36 5.75
N LEU A 96 23.85 -2.28 5.16
CA LEU A 96 23.58 -2.17 3.74
C LEU A 96 24.84 -1.93 2.90
N SER A 97 25.87 -1.26 3.44
CA SER A 97 27.12 -0.89 2.75
C SER A 97 27.99 -2.05 2.25
N ASN A 98 27.72 -3.30 2.66
CA ASN A 98 28.47 -4.49 2.22
C ASN A 98 27.91 -5.13 0.94
N THR A 99 26.90 -4.51 0.33
CA THR A 99 26.35 -4.90 -0.97
C THR A 99 26.51 -3.73 -1.94
N THR A 100 26.59 -4.00 -3.25
CA THR A 100 26.51 -2.96 -4.31
C THR A 100 25.24 -2.10 -4.19
N LEU A 101 24.21 -2.61 -3.52
CA LEU A 101 22.96 -1.95 -3.12
C LEU A 101 23.12 -0.90 -2.00
N GLY A 102 24.14 -1.00 -1.16
CA GLY A 102 24.33 -0.12 0.00
C GLY A 102 24.58 1.33 -0.35
N GLY A 103 25.38 1.60 -1.37
CA GLY A 103 25.77 2.96 -1.75
C GLY A 103 24.61 3.82 -2.26
N VAL A 104 23.63 3.20 -2.93
CA VAL A 104 22.49 3.91 -3.53
C VAL A 104 21.37 4.12 -2.51
N ALA A 105 21.13 3.14 -1.62
CA ALA A 105 20.26 3.33 -0.48
C ALA A 105 20.76 4.46 0.43
N ILE A 106 22.09 4.58 0.61
CA ILE A 106 22.71 5.70 1.33
C ILE A 106 22.47 7.03 0.61
N ASP A 107 22.58 7.12 -0.72
CA ASP A 107 22.32 8.39 -1.46
C ASP A 107 20.83 8.78 -1.43
N VAL A 108 19.91 7.82 -1.58
CA VAL A 108 18.46 8.08 -1.47
C VAL A 108 18.10 8.50 -0.05
N LEU A 109 18.63 7.82 0.98
CA LEU A 109 18.42 8.18 2.38
C LEU A 109 19.09 9.52 2.72
N GLN A 110 20.29 9.83 2.22
CA GLN A 110 20.94 11.14 2.43
C GLN A 110 20.18 12.29 1.75
N ARG A 111 19.60 12.04 0.56
CA ARG A 111 18.73 13.03 -0.09
C ARG A 111 17.41 13.17 0.67
N CYS A 112 16.89 12.08 1.21
CA CYS A 112 15.72 12.11 2.09
C CYS A 112 15.99 12.81 3.42
N ASP A 113 17.17 12.61 4.02
CA ASP A 113 17.69 13.33 5.20
C ASP A 113 17.74 14.83 4.91
N PHE A 114 18.27 15.21 3.75
CA PHE A 114 18.36 16.59 3.31
C PHE A 114 16.97 17.26 3.17
N PHE A 115 15.97 16.49 2.72
CA PHE A 115 14.60 16.95 2.49
C PHE A 115 13.72 16.97 3.75
N LEU A 116 13.85 15.98 4.64
CA LEU A 116 13.10 15.85 5.89
C LEU A 116 13.68 16.74 7.02
N SER A 117 14.94 17.18 6.90
CA SER A 117 15.57 18.15 7.81
C SER A 117 14.95 19.56 7.77
N GLY A 118 14.06 19.83 6.82
CA GLY A 118 13.44 21.15 6.63
C GLY A 118 14.42 22.24 6.16
N GLN A 119 15.66 21.89 5.78
CA GLN A 119 16.71 22.88 5.48
C GLN A 119 16.58 23.56 4.11
N THR A 120 15.67 23.16 3.21
CA THR A 120 15.32 23.98 2.04
C THR A 120 13.89 23.76 1.54
N LYS A 121 13.21 24.86 1.18
CA LYS A 121 12.10 24.86 0.22
C LYS A 121 12.71 24.64 -1.17
N VAL A 122 12.75 23.41 -1.67
CA VAL A 122 13.16 23.18 -3.06
C VAL A 122 11.98 23.51 -3.97
N ALA A 123 11.99 24.72 -4.54
CA ALA A 123 11.08 25.12 -5.59
C ALA A 123 11.58 24.55 -6.93
N ILE A 124 11.17 23.34 -7.27
CA ILE A 124 11.32 22.81 -8.64
C ILE A 124 10.07 23.23 -9.41
N GLY A 125 10.13 24.36 -10.14
CA GLY A 125 9.12 24.79 -11.11
C GLY A 125 7.65 24.69 -10.68
N ALA A 126 7.10 25.77 -10.10
CA ALA A 126 5.66 26.01 -9.88
C ALA A 126 4.81 24.94 -9.14
N LYS A 127 5.35 23.79 -8.73
CA LYS A 127 4.66 22.80 -7.89
C LYS A 127 5.55 22.45 -6.69
N SER A 128 5.10 22.75 -5.47
CA SER A 128 5.77 22.22 -4.27
C SER A 128 5.53 20.71 -4.21
N ILE A 129 6.59 19.92 -4.33
CA ILE A 129 6.54 18.47 -4.14
C ILE A 129 6.68 18.19 -2.64
N ASP A 130 5.75 17.42 -2.05
CA ASP A 130 5.90 16.95 -0.66
C ASP A 130 7.19 16.09 -0.58
N PRO A 131 8.18 16.48 0.23
CA PRO A 131 9.43 15.76 0.39
C PRO A 131 9.26 14.28 0.71
N ARG A 132 8.21 13.90 1.46
CA ARG A 132 7.90 12.49 1.76
C ARG A 132 7.49 11.72 0.52
N ASN A 133 6.66 12.32 -0.32
CA ASN A 133 6.23 11.70 -1.58
C ASN A 133 7.40 11.49 -2.53
N TYR A 134 8.35 12.43 -2.57
CA TYR A 134 9.58 12.26 -3.34
C TYR A 134 10.40 11.08 -2.81
N CYS A 135 10.62 10.99 -1.49
CA CYS A 135 11.35 9.88 -0.88
C CYS A 135 10.74 8.51 -1.14
N PHE A 136 9.43 8.38 -0.95
CA PHE A 136 8.71 7.14 -1.26
C PHE A 136 8.83 6.78 -2.74
N SER A 137 8.71 7.76 -3.64
CA SER A 137 8.88 7.51 -5.08
C SER A 137 10.27 6.99 -5.44
N GLN A 138 11.33 7.49 -4.79
CA GLN A 138 12.70 7.02 -5.03
C GLN A 138 12.93 5.62 -4.45
N LEU A 139 12.42 5.36 -3.25
CA LEU A 139 12.55 4.04 -2.63
C LEU A 139 11.76 2.98 -3.40
N GLU A 140 10.52 3.26 -3.78
CA GLU A 140 9.73 2.33 -4.60
C GLU A 140 10.39 2.08 -5.94
N ARG A 141 10.94 3.12 -6.58
CA ARG A 141 11.71 2.95 -7.82
C ARG A 141 12.88 2.01 -7.60
N TYR A 142 13.57 2.13 -6.48
CA TYR A 142 14.68 1.25 -6.13
C TYR A 142 14.24 -0.20 -5.87
N VAL A 143 13.18 -0.41 -5.10
CA VAL A 143 12.59 -1.74 -4.89
C VAL A 143 12.13 -2.35 -6.22
N LYS A 144 11.59 -1.53 -7.13
CA LYS A 144 11.22 -1.93 -8.49
C LYS A 144 12.43 -2.23 -9.39
N LEU A 145 13.64 -1.74 -9.08
CA LEU A 145 14.86 -2.08 -9.83
C LEU A 145 15.33 -3.51 -9.55
N GLU A 146 15.20 -3.98 -8.30
CA GLU A 146 15.40 -5.41 -7.97
C GLU A 146 14.28 -6.27 -8.59
N GLY A 147 13.09 -5.69 -8.73
CA GLY A 147 12.05 -6.15 -9.65
C GLY A 147 11.42 -7.50 -9.30
N VAL A 148 10.66 -8.03 -10.25
CA VAL A 148 10.14 -9.41 -10.19
C VAL A 148 11.28 -10.35 -10.64
N PRO A 149 11.53 -11.47 -9.93
CA PRO A 149 12.56 -12.42 -10.35
C PRO A 149 12.41 -12.86 -11.81
N THR A 150 13.52 -12.88 -12.55
CA THR A 150 13.52 -13.09 -14.01
C THR A 150 12.99 -14.47 -14.43
N ASP A 151 13.12 -15.47 -13.56
CA ASP A 151 12.61 -16.83 -13.76
C ASP A 151 11.08 -16.93 -13.64
N VAL A 152 10.39 -15.89 -13.15
CA VAL A 152 8.91 -15.81 -13.19
C VAL A 152 8.43 -15.71 -14.63
N ILE A 153 9.04 -14.83 -15.43
CA ILE A 153 8.63 -14.55 -16.81
C ILE A 153 9.27 -15.50 -17.81
N THR A 154 10.53 -15.88 -17.59
CA THR A 154 11.25 -16.80 -18.48
C THR A 154 10.90 -18.28 -18.21
N SER A 155 10.02 -18.55 -17.25
CA SER A 155 9.61 -19.92 -16.90
C SER A 155 8.97 -20.63 -18.11
N PRO A 156 9.47 -21.81 -18.53
CA PRO A 156 8.84 -22.58 -19.58
C PRO A 156 7.43 -23.07 -19.19
N ASN A 157 7.13 -23.11 -17.88
CA ASN A 157 5.82 -23.52 -17.39
C ASN A 157 4.73 -22.46 -17.60
N LEU A 158 5.09 -21.19 -17.90
CA LEU A 158 4.13 -20.10 -18.10
C LEU A 158 3.25 -20.28 -19.36
N ASN A 159 3.71 -21.08 -20.33
CA ASN A 159 3.01 -21.34 -21.59
C ASN A 159 2.35 -22.72 -21.65
N LYS A 160 2.52 -23.54 -20.61
CA LYS A 160 1.89 -24.86 -20.52
C LYS A 160 0.46 -24.74 -20.00
N SER A 161 -0.38 -25.69 -20.36
CA SER A 161 -1.74 -25.84 -19.86
C SER A 161 -1.77 -26.27 -18.38
N PHE A 162 -2.94 -26.15 -17.75
CA PHE A 162 -3.15 -26.65 -16.39
C PHE A 162 -2.97 -28.17 -16.33
N GLU A 163 -3.45 -28.87 -17.35
CA GLU A 163 -3.36 -30.31 -17.50
C GLU A 163 -1.88 -30.77 -17.56
N GLU A 164 -1.04 -30.06 -18.29
CA GLU A 164 0.39 -30.39 -18.39
C GLU A 164 1.16 -30.11 -17.09
N ASN A 165 0.74 -29.09 -16.33
CA ASN A 165 1.50 -28.61 -15.17
C ASN A 165 0.99 -29.11 -13.82
N ASN A 166 -0.30 -29.43 -13.70
CA ASN A 166 -0.95 -29.72 -12.42
C ASN A 166 -2.20 -30.62 -12.56
N ALA A 167 -2.27 -31.48 -13.57
CA ALA A 167 -3.41 -32.40 -13.75
C ALA A 167 -3.71 -33.26 -12.52
N ASN A 168 -2.68 -33.67 -11.78
CA ASN A 168 -2.81 -34.59 -10.65
C ASN A 168 -2.30 -33.95 -9.36
N TYR A 169 -3.22 -33.37 -8.58
CA TYR A 169 -2.90 -32.92 -7.23
C TYR A 169 -3.12 -34.04 -6.19
N ILE A 170 -2.02 -34.62 -5.74
CA ILE A 170 -2.01 -35.62 -4.67
C ILE A 170 -1.98 -34.90 -3.32
N LEU A 171 -3.04 -35.07 -2.54
CA LEU A 171 -3.18 -34.40 -1.25
C LEU A 171 -2.06 -34.86 -0.28
N PRO A 172 -1.21 -33.95 0.23
CA PRO A 172 -0.15 -34.29 1.17
C PRO A 172 -0.68 -34.95 2.46
N LYS A 173 0.15 -35.79 3.10
CA LYS A 173 -0.25 -36.54 4.31
C LYS A 173 -0.69 -35.64 5.46
N TYR A 174 -0.08 -34.46 5.61
CA TYR A 174 -0.38 -33.54 6.72
C TYR A 174 -1.74 -32.83 6.58
N TYR A 175 -2.37 -32.89 5.41
CA TYR A 175 -3.76 -32.49 5.22
C TYR A 175 -4.75 -33.62 5.54
N ARG A 176 -4.29 -34.80 5.96
CA ARG A 176 -5.14 -35.94 6.32
C ARG A 176 -5.13 -36.12 7.83
N LEU A 177 -6.27 -36.49 8.41
CA LEU A 177 -6.30 -36.99 9.77
C LEU A 177 -5.50 -38.29 9.87
N PHE A 178 -4.88 -38.50 11.04
CA PHE A 178 -4.24 -39.76 11.33
C PHE A 178 -5.29 -40.87 11.40
N VAL A 179 -5.08 -41.90 10.59
CA VAL A 179 -5.93 -43.09 10.55
C VAL A 179 -5.22 -44.19 11.33
N ASN A 180 -5.89 -44.75 12.35
CA ASN A 180 -5.37 -45.92 13.04
C ASN A 180 -5.38 -47.11 12.08
N GLU A 181 -4.23 -47.76 11.87
CA GLU A 181 -4.07 -48.80 10.83
C GLU A 181 -4.97 -50.02 11.05
N SER A 182 -5.34 -50.28 12.31
CA SER A 182 -6.29 -51.33 12.72
C SER A 182 -7.73 -51.08 12.27
N ALA A 183 -8.08 -49.86 11.84
CA ALA A 183 -9.41 -49.50 11.33
C ALA A 183 -9.50 -49.56 9.78
N LYS A 184 -8.37 -49.77 9.06
CA LYS A 184 -8.32 -49.90 7.59
C LYS A 184 -9.15 -51.09 7.04
N THR A 185 -9.46 -52.08 7.87
CA THR A 185 -10.02 -53.37 7.42
C THR A 185 -11.53 -53.39 7.22
N LYS A 186 -12.27 -52.31 7.53
CA LYS A 186 -13.76 -52.32 7.45
C LYS A 186 -14.40 -51.19 6.65
N ALA A 187 -13.74 -50.06 6.43
CA ALA A 187 -14.28 -48.95 5.67
C ALA A 187 -13.34 -48.59 4.52
N GLY A 188 -13.86 -48.52 3.30
CA GLY A 188 -13.10 -47.99 2.16
C GLY A 188 -12.60 -46.59 2.45
N ILE A 189 -11.42 -46.24 1.93
CA ILE A 189 -10.86 -44.89 2.05
C ILE A 189 -11.53 -44.01 0.98
N ASN A 190 -12.28 -43.00 1.42
CA ASN A 190 -12.85 -41.99 0.53
C ASN A 190 -11.79 -40.94 0.16
N SER A 191 -11.82 -40.47 -1.09
CA SER A 191 -11.02 -39.33 -1.51
C SER A 191 -11.64 -38.06 -0.93
N CYS A 192 -10.83 -37.23 -0.29
CA CYS A 192 -11.26 -35.93 0.25
C CYS A 192 -11.83 -35.05 -0.86
N ILE A 193 -12.94 -34.36 -0.60
CA ILE A 193 -13.44 -33.30 -1.48
C ILE A 193 -12.32 -32.27 -1.61
N LYS A 194 -11.93 -31.89 -2.82
CA LYS A 194 -10.99 -30.80 -3.08
C LYS A 194 -11.72 -29.75 -3.90
N GLU A 195 -11.18 -28.56 -3.96
CA GLU A 195 -11.67 -27.56 -4.90
C GLU A 195 -11.70 -28.15 -6.31
N LYS A 196 -12.78 -27.85 -7.05
CA LYS A 196 -13.10 -28.52 -8.29
C LYS A 196 -11.99 -28.31 -9.30
N PHE A 197 -11.77 -29.32 -10.15
CA PHE A 197 -10.77 -29.27 -11.20
C PHE A 197 -10.94 -28.01 -12.08
N GLU A 198 -12.18 -27.69 -12.46
CA GLU A 198 -12.48 -26.51 -13.28
C GLU A 198 -12.15 -25.20 -12.56
N THR A 199 -12.50 -25.05 -11.28
CA THR A 199 -12.13 -23.85 -10.50
C THR A 199 -10.61 -23.67 -10.46
N ARG A 200 -9.88 -24.74 -10.13
CA ARG A 200 -8.40 -24.72 -10.07
C ARG A 200 -7.79 -24.40 -11.44
N LYS A 201 -8.37 -24.91 -12.52
CA LYS A 201 -7.97 -24.61 -13.90
C LYS A 201 -8.19 -23.13 -14.23
N VAL A 202 -9.33 -22.55 -13.84
CA VAL A 202 -9.58 -21.11 -14.04
C VAL A 202 -8.60 -20.27 -13.22
N LEU A 203 -8.39 -20.57 -11.93
CA LEU A 203 -7.40 -19.86 -11.10
C LEU A 203 -5.98 -19.94 -11.68
N TYR A 204 -5.59 -21.10 -12.20
CA TYR A 204 -4.32 -21.27 -12.90
C TYR A 204 -4.21 -20.34 -14.11
N GLN A 205 -5.26 -20.27 -14.93
CA GLN A 205 -5.30 -19.38 -16.09
C GLN A 205 -5.30 -17.89 -15.69
N LEU A 206 -6.02 -17.53 -14.62
CA LEU A 206 -6.02 -16.17 -14.07
C LEU A 206 -4.61 -15.78 -13.60
N LEU A 207 -3.90 -16.67 -12.89
CA LEU A 207 -2.54 -16.43 -12.45
C LEU A 207 -1.56 -16.34 -13.63
N GLN A 208 -1.69 -17.19 -14.66
CA GLN A 208 -0.89 -17.06 -15.90
C GLN A 208 -1.11 -15.73 -16.61
N TYR A 209 -2.38 -15.29 -16.71
CA TYR A 209 -2.72 -14.02 -17.32
C TYR A 209 -2.17 -12.85 -16.50
N TRP A 210 -2.32 -12.90 -15.17
CA TRP A 210 -1.78 -11.90 -14.26
C TRP A 210 -0.26 -11.77 -14.39
N ILE A 211 0.48 -12.88 -14.43
CA ILE A 211 1.94 -12.88 -14.61
C ILE A 211 2.33 -12.08 -15.86
N LYS A 212 1.64 -12.32 -16.99
CA LYS A 212 1.88 -11.64 -18.27
C LYS A 212 1.49 -10.16 -18.19
N LEU A 213 0.28 -9.87 -17.71
CA LEU A 213 -0.22 -8.50 -17.57
C LEU A 213 0.69 -7.64 -16.68
N ALA A 214 1.11 -8.17 -15.54
CA ALA A 214 1.99 -7.45 -14.62
C ALA A 214 3.36 -7.18 -15.25
N HIS A 215 3.91 -8.13 -16.02
CA HIS A 215 5.15 -7.93 -16.76
C HIS A 215 5.04 -6.85 -17.82
N ASP A 216 4.03 -6.96 -18.70
CA ASP A 216 3.84 -6.04 -19.84
C ASP A 216 3.64 -4.59 -19.39
N HIS A 217 3.12 -4.40 -18.17
CA HIS A 217 2.86 -3.09 -17.58
C HIS A 217 3.84 -2.69 -16.46
N ASN A 218 4.94 -3.43 -16.27
CA ASN A 218 5.95 -3.18 -15.25
C ASN A 218 5.33 -2.96 -13.86
N ILE A 219 4.47 -3.88 -13.44
CA ILE A 219 3.82 -3.91 -12.12
C ILE A 219 4.61 -4.89 -11.26
N LEU A 220 5.17 -4.39 -10.16
CA LEU A 220 5.80 -5.24 -9.15
C LEU A 220 4.72 -5.85 -8.27
N TRP A 221 4.79 -7.17 -8.07
CA TRP A 221 3.79 -7.91 -7.33
C TRP A 221 4.39 -9.12 -6.63
N TRP A 222 3.67 -9.67 -5.67
CA TRP A 222 3.98 -10.94 -4.98
C TRP A 222 2.71 -11.64 -4.54
N ILE A 223 2.76 -12.97 -4.37
CA ILE A 223 1.65 -13.71 -3.78
C ILE A 223 1.50 -13.40 -2.29
N THR A 224 0.28 -13.39 -1.77
CA THR A 224 0.00 -13.09 -0.35
C THR A 224 -1.02 -14.08 0.25
N SER A 225 -1.35 -13.92 1.54
CA SER A 225 -2.44 -14.64 2.22
C SER A 225 -2.45 -16.16 2.01
N GLY A 226 -3.62 -16.76 1.73
CA GLY A 226 -3.79 -18.21 1.57
C GLY A 226 -2.99 -18.76 0.38
N THR A 227 -2.83 -17.94 -0.65
CA THR A 227 -2.01 -18.24 -1.83
C THR A 227 -0.53 -18.38 -1.48
N MET A 228 0.02 -17.47 -0.68
CA MET A 228 1.40 -17.58 -0.17
C MET A 228 1.55 -18.81 0.73
N LEU A 229 0.56 -19.09 1.58
CA LEU A 229 0.59 -20.24 2.48
C LEU A 229 0.62 -21.57 1.72
N GLY A 230 -0.21 -21.73 0.69
CA GLY A 230 -0.18 -22.89 -0.20
C GLY A 230 1.16 -23.05 -0.94
N SER A 231 1.64 -21.95 -1.53
CA SER A 231 2.98 -21.89 -2.16
C SER A 231 4.10 -22.28 -1.20
N TRP A 232 3.97 -21.96 0.08
CA TRP A 232 4.94 -22.34 1.09
C TRP A 232 4.83 -23.84 1.46
N ARG A 233 3.62 -24.35 1.70
CA ARG A 233 3.38 -25.70 2.22
C ARG A 233 3.66 -26.83 1.22
N ASP A 234 3.06 -26.78 0.03
CA ASP A 234 3.14 -27.86 -0.97
C ASP A 234 3.30 -27.38 -2.41
N LYS A 235 3.61 -26.09 -2.59
CA LYS A 235 3.77 -25.48 -3.93
C LYS A 235 2.46 -25.50 -4.73
N ASN A 236 1.33 -25.60 -4.04
CA ASN A 236 0.00 -25.67 -4.63
C ASN A 236 -0.97 -24.74 -3.91
N MET A 237 -2.17 -24.64 -4.45
CA MET A 237 -3.27 -23.98 -3.77
C MET A 237 -3.76 -24.85 -2.60
N ILE A 238 -4.17 -24.22 -1.50
CA ILE A 238 -4.76 -24.94 -0.37
C ILE A 238 -5.98 -25.73 -0.87
N PRO A 239 -6.16 -27.01 -0.49
CA PRO A 239 -7.12 -27.92 -1.13
C PRO A 239 -8.59 -27.50 -1.08
N TYR A 240 -8.96 -26.69 -0.09
CA TYR A 240 -10.32 -26.24 0.21
C TYR A 240 -10.47 -24.71 0.08
N ASP A 241 -9.45 -24.08 -0.50
CA ASP A 241 -9.47 -22.66 -0.83
C ASP A 241 -10.15 -22.49 -2.21
N TRP A 242 -10.60 -21.29 -2.54
CA TRP A 242 -11.44 -21.08 -3.73
C TRP A 242 -11.07 -19.84 -4.56
N ASP A 243 -10.12 -19.04 -4.10
CA ASP A 243 -9.58 -17.86 -4.77
C ASP A 243 -8.04 -17.84 -4.75
N MET A 244 -7.46 -16.76 -5.28
CA MET A 244 -6.02 -16.49 -5.18
C MET A 244 -5.76 -15.01 -4.90
N ASP A 245 -4.67 -14.72 -4.20
CA ASP A 245 -4.33 -13.39 -3.72
C ASP A 245 -2.95 -12.96 -4.18
N VAL A 246 -2.86 -11.75 -4.72
CA VAL A 246 -1.60 -11.06 -4.99
C VAL A 246 -1.63 -9.66 -4.39
N SER A 247 -0.45 -9.14 -4.05
CA SER A 247 -0.28 -7.76 -3.61
C SER A 247 0.50 -6.96 -4.64
N ILE A 248 0.17 -5.67 -4.77
CA ILE A 248 0.91 -4.68 -5.55
C ILE A 248 1.17 -3.44 -4.70
N PHE A 249 2.09 -2.58 -5.14
CA PHE A 249 2.27 -1.27 -4.53
C PHE A 249 1.15 -0.29 -4.89
N SER A 250 0.80 0.58 -3.94
CA SER A 250 -0.19 1.64 -4.12
C SER A 250 0.16 2.63 -5.23
N SER A 251 1.44 2.82 -5.56
CA SER A 251 1.85 3.64 -6.70
C SER A 251 1.41 3.10 -8.06
N ASP A 252 1.07 1.82 -8.16
CA ASP A 252 0.53 1.22 -9.38
C ASP A 252 -1.02 1.27 -9.45
N GLU A 253 -1.71 1.86 -8.47
CA GLU A 253 -3.18 1.92 -8.46
C GLU A 253 -3.75 2.61 -9.71
N THR A 254 -3.24 3.81 -10.05
CA THR A 254 -3.72 4.56 -11.22
C THR A 254 -3.52 3.77 -12.51
N LYS A 255 -2.41 3.04 -12.60
CA LYS A 255 -2.11 2.15 -13.73
C LYS A 255 -3.11 0.99 -13.78
N LEU A 256 -3.37 0.33 -12.66
CA LEU A 256 -4.33 -0.78 -12.61
C LEU A 256 -5.75 -0.34 -12.95
N ARG A 257 -6.18 0.85 -12.50
CA ARG A 257 -7.47 1.44 -12.86
C ARG A 257 -7.59 1.73 -14.35
N ALA A 258 -6.50 2.18 -14.99
CA ALA A 258 -6.48 2.42 -16.44
C ALA A 258 -6.56 1.12 -17.26
N LEU A 259 -6.12 -0.01 -16.70
CA LEU A 259 -6.19 -1.33 -17.33
C LEU A 259 -7.54 -2.04 -17.11
N ALA A 260 -8.40 -1.49 -16.26
CA ALA A 260 -9.63 -2.15 -15.86
C ALA A 260 -10.64 -2.25 -17.02
N THR A 261 -11.22 -3.42 -17.18
CA THR A 261 -12.40 -3.67 -18.01
C THR A 261 -13.62 -2.99 -17.38
N PRO A 262 -14.34 -2.11 -18.10
CA PRO A 262 -15.62 -1.59 -17.62
C PRO A 262 -16.60 -2.74 -17.36
N ARG A 263 -17.31 -2.72 -16.23
CA ARG A 263 -18.28 -3.77 -15.87
C ARG A 263 -19.33 -4.01 -16.96
N SER A 264 -19.80 -2.94 -17.60
CA SER A 264 -20.73 -2.98 -18.74
C SER A 264 -20.18 -3.67 -20.00
N SER A 265 -18.87 -3.89 -20.08
CA SER A 265 -18.17 -4.49 -21.22
C SER A 265 -17.57 -5.86 -20.89
N MET A 266 -17.87 -6.41 -19.71
CA MET A 266 -17.36 -7.72 -19.31
C MET A 266 -17.92 -8.84 -20.19
N ARG A 267 -17.09 -9.85 -20.47
CA ARG A 267 -17.48 -11.05 -21.21
C ARG A 267 -16.99 -12.30 -20.51
N ASP A 268 -17.85 -13.31 -20.41
CA ASP A 268 -17.61 -14.53 -19.64
C ASP A 268 -16.55 -15.46 -20.28
N ASP A 269 -16.22 -15.25 -21.57
CA ASP A 269 -15.19 -15.99 -22.28
C ASP A 269 -13.79 -15.35 -22.19
N GLN A 270 -13.69 -14.16 -21.58
CA GLN A 270 -12.48 -13.33 -21.54
C GLN A 270 -11.95 -13.07 -20.13
N PHE A 271 -10.69 -12.66 -20.04
CA PHE A 271 -10.14 -12.13 -18.81
C PHE A 271 -10.64 -10.70 -18.60
N ASN A 272 -11.30 -10.47 -17.47
CA ASN A 272 -11.83 -9.17 -17.06
C ASN A 272 -11.11 -8.74 -15.79
N LEU A 273 -10.36 -7.64 -15.88
CA LEU A 273 -9.80 -6.98 -14.71
C LEU A 273 -10.79 -5.92 -14.25
N ILE A 274 -11.42 -6.08 -13.10
CA ILE A 274 -12.35 -5.09 -12.56
C ILE A 274 -11.79 -4.46 -11.29
N VAL A 275 -12.03 -3.18 -11.10
CA VAL A 275 -11.60 -2.41 -9.91
C VAL A 275 -12.82 -2.03 -9.07
N ARG A 276 -12.63 -1.88 -7.76
CA ARG A 276 -13.67 -1.32 -6.89
C ARG A 276 -13.99 0.13 -7.31
N PRO A 277 -15.26 0.56 -7.19
CA PRO A 277 -15.72 1.87 -7.68
C PRO A 277 -15.32 3.05 -6.78
N ALA A 278 -14.96 2.78 -5.53
CA ALA A 278 -14.66 3.78 -4.52
C ALA A 278 -13.37 3.43 -3.76
N GLU A 279 -13.06 4.21 -2.72
CA GLU A 279 -12.04 3.86 -1.73
C GLU A 279 -12.40 2.55 -0.99
N TYR A 280 -11.41 2.00 -0.29
CA TYR A 280 -11.58 0.81 0.53
C TYR A 280 -12.69 0.99 1.58
N CYS A 281 -13.43 -0.08 1.86
CA CYS A 281 -14.45 -0.13 2.90
C CYS A 281 -13.98 -1.03 4.07
N PRO A 282 -13.62 -0.47 5.23
CA PRO A 282 -13.29 -1.26 6.42
C PRO A 282 -14.46 -2.09 6.96
N SER A 283 -15.67 -1.57 6.76
CA SER A 283 -16.91 -2.16 7.25
C SER A 283 -18.02 -2.05 6.20
N ASP A 284 -18.94 -3.00 6.25
CA ASP A 284 -20.17 -2.99 5.44
C ASP A 284 -21.23 -2.11 6.13
N PRO A 285 -22.03 -1.31 5.40
CA PRO A 285 -22.12 -1.23 3.94
C PRO A 285 -21.06 -0.34 3.29
N GLY A 286 -20.57 -0.75 2.13
CA GLY A 286 -19.67 0.02 1.26
C GLY A 286 -20.20 0.18 -0.16
N LYS A 287 -19.73 1.19 -0.91
CA LYS A 287 -20.13 1.40 -2.31
C LYS A 287 -19.59 0.30 -3.21
N ARG A 288 -20.47 -0.43 -3.88
CA ARG A 288 -20.13 -1.57 -4.75
C ARG A 288 -20.89 -1.46 -6.07
N ILE A 289 -20.40 -2.14 -7.11
CA ILE A 289 -21.13 -2.31 -8.38
C ILE A 289 -21.17 -3.80 -8.71
N SER A 290 -22.38 -4.35 -8.90
CA SER A 290 -22.62 -5.74 -9.29
C SER A 290 -22.10 -6.06 -10.69
N CYS A 291 -22.10 -7.34 -11.06
CA CYS A 291 -21.66 -7.78 -12.39
C CYS A 291 -22.57 -7.24 -13.50
N ASP A 292 -23.84 -6.98 -13.20
CA ASP A 292 -24.81 -6.37 -14.11
C ASP A 292 -24.73 -4.83 -14.14
N ASN A 293 -23.64 -4.26 -13.63
CA ASN A 293 -23.40 -2.81 -13.59
C ASN A 293 -24.46 -2.05 -12.75
N ARG A 294 -24.99 -2.66 -11.69
CA ARG A 294 -25.94 -2.01 -10.75
C ARG A 294 -25.20 -1.59 -9.48
N TRP A 295 -25.50 -0.39 -8.97
CA TRP A 295 -25.01 0.03 -7.65
C TRP A 295 -25.69 -0.77 -6.55
N VAL A 296 -24.88 -1.36 -5.66
CA VAL A 296 -25.32 -2.18 -4.54
C VAL A 296 -24.54 -1.81 -3.28
N ASN A 297 -25.08 -2.10 -2.10
CA ASN A 297 -24.48 -1.73 -0.81
C ASN A 297 -23.91 -2.94 -0.04
N THR A 298 -24.16 -4.16 -0.53
CA THR A 298 -23.66 -5.42 0.04
C THR A 298 -23.02 -6.26 -1.09
N GLN A 299 -22.30 -7.31 -0.74
CA GLN A 299 -21.71 -8.24 -1.71
C GLN A 299 -22.77 -9.20 -2.27
N GLU A 300 -23.60 -8.70 -3.19
CA GLU A 300 -24.63 -9.51 -3.87
C GLU A 300 -24.02 -10.54 -4.85
N ASP A 301 -22.87 -10.21 -5.43
CA ASP A 301 -22.11 -11.07 -6.34
C ASP A 301 -20.59 -10.81 -6.23
N ASN A 302 -19.79 -11.53 -7.02
CA ASN A 302 -18.33 -11.42 -6.97
C ASN A 302 -17.78 -10.13 -7.59
N CYS A 303 -18.57 -9.37 -8.35
CA CYS A 303 -18.17 -8.06 -8.85
C CYS A 303 -18.46 -6.94 -7.83
N ALA A 304 -19.41 -7.18 -6.92
CA ALA A 304 -19.83 -6.28 -5.85
C ALA A 304 -18.88 -6.29 -4.64
N PHE A 305 -17.61 -5.99 -4.84
CA PHE A 305 -16.60 -5.86 -3.78
C PHE A 305 -16.21 -4.40 -3.52
N CYS A 306 -15.85 -4.09 -2.28
CA CYS A 306 -15.23 -2.81 -1.91
C CYS A 306 -13.88 -2.96 -1.19
N GLY A 307 -13.43 -4.20 -1.00
CA GLY A 307 -12.06 -4.65 -0.78
C GLY A 307 -11.95 -6.06 -1.38
N PRO A 308 -10.88 -6.42 -2.12
CA PRO A 308 -9.60 -5.71 -2.38
C PRO A 308 -9.70 -4.55 -3.39
N LEU A 309 -8.57 -4.05 -3.93
CA LEU A 309 -8.57 -3.00 -4.98
C LEU A 309 -9.19 -3.51 -6.29
N ALA A 310 -8.80 -4.72 -6.71
CA ALA A 310 -9.23 -5.28 -7.98
C ALA A 310 -9.43 -6.80 -7.93
N ARG A 311 -10.24 -7.30 -8.86
CA ARG A 311 -10.44 -8.71 -9.16
C ARG A 311 -10.13 -8.97 -10.62
N LEU A 312 -9.32 -9.99 -10.87
CA LEU A 312 -9.17 -10.58 -12.20
C LEU A 312 -10.07 -11.82 -12.27
N MET A 313 -10.96 -11.89 -13.25
CA MET A 313 -11.95 -12.96 -13.37
C MET A 313 -12.25 -13.31 -14.82
N ARG A 314 -12.68 -14.56 -15.05
CA ARG A 314 -13.07 -15.03 -16.38
C ARG A 314 -14.58 -15.22 -16.52
N ASP A 315 -15.20 -15.89 -15.57
CA ASP A 315 -16.60 -16.35 -15.63
C ASP A 315 -17.50 -15.75 -14.54
N LYS A 316 -17.11 -14.59 -13.97
CA LYS A 316 -17.76 -13.92 -12.82
C LYS A 316 -17.84 -14.76 -11.54
N GLN A 317 -17.43 -16.04 -11.55
CA GLN A 317 -17.52 -16.94 -10.40
C GLN A 317 -16.17 -17.09 -9.71
N VAL A 318 -15.11 -17.28 -10.50
CA VAL A 318 -13.75 -17.51 -10.01
C VAL A 318 -12.92 -16.25 -10.23
N PHE A 319 -12.17 -15.86 -9.20
CA PHE A 319 -11.38 -14.64 -9.25
C PHE A 319 -10.02 -14.77 -8.55
N LEU A 320 -9.12 -13.88 -8.96
CA LEU A 320 -7.87 -13.57 -8.30
C LEU A 320 -7.96 -12.14 -7.76
N ASP A 321 -7.81 -12.01 -6.44
CA ASP A 321 -7.86 -10.78 -5.67
C ASP A 321 -6.49 -10.05 -5.71
N ILE A 322 -6.52 -8.73 -5.97
CA ILE A 322 -5.34 -7.87 -6.07
C ILE A 322 -5.41 -6.82 -4.97
N PHE A 323 -4.59 -7.01 -3.94
CA PHE A 323 -4.49 -6.16 -2.75
C PHE A 323 -3.51 -5.01 -2.96
N LEU A 324 -3.85 -3.87 -2.35
CA LEU A 324 -3.03 -2.67 -2.40
C LEU A 324 -2.19 -2.55 -1.14
N VAL A 325 -0.88 -2.39 -1.32
CA VAL A 325 0.09 -2.24 -0.23
C VAL A 325 0.74 -0.87 -0.29
N HIS A 326 0.69 -0.15 0.82
CA HIS A 326 1.31 1.15 1.00
C HIS A 326 2.67 1.01 1.68
N LEU A 327 3.64 1.78 1.21
CA LEU A 327 4.90 2.00 1.90
C LEU A 327 4.71 3.07 2.98
N GLU A 328 5.20 2.81 4.18
CA GLU A 328 5.04 3.71 5.33
C GLU A 328 6.35 3.95 6.07
N LEU A 329 6.52 5.17 6.59
CA LEU A 329 7.58 5.50 7.55
C LEU A 329 7.05 5.27 8.96
N ARG A 330 7.79 4.48 9.74
CA ARG A 330 7.50 4.16 11.13
C ARG A 330 8.49 4.86 12.04
N LEU A 331 8.00 5.38 13.15
CA LEU A 331 8.83 5.84 14.25
C LEU A 331 8.71 4.83 15.37
N ASP A 332 9.81 4.47 16.04
CA ASP A 332 9.69 3.71 17.29
C ASP A 332 8.92 4.52 18.36
N GLU A 333 8.48 3.85 19.42
CA GLU A 333 7.73 4.48 20.52
C GLU A 333 8.48 5.65 21.18
N LYS A 334 9.81 5.67 21.06
CA LYS A 334 10.70 6.71 21.60
C LYS A 334 11.01 7.81 20.57
N GLN A 335 10.43 7.72 19.38
CA GLN A 335 10.68 8.55 18.19
C GLN A 335 12.17 8.71 17.85
N SER A 336 12.98 7.70 18.18
CA SER A 336 14.43 7.69 18.04
C SER A 336 14.95 6.96 16.80
N THR A 337 14.16 6.05 16.24
CA THR A 337 14.48 5.28 15.04
C THR A 337 13.37 5.46 14.00
N VAL A 338 13.76 5.51 12.72
CA VAL A 338 12.81 5.48 11.61
C VAL A 338 12.99 4.19 10.86
N ASP A 339 11.90 3.46 10.68
CA ASP A 339 11.85 2.21 9.96
C ASP A 339 10.90 2.32 8.76
N LEU A 340 11.10 1.47 7.76
CA LEU A 340 10.27 1.40 6.57
C LEU A 340 9.39 0.17 6.65
N GLY A 341 8.10 0.41 6.75
CA GLY A 341 7.08 -0.62 6.86
C GLY A 341 6.19 -0.70 5.65
N LEU A 342 5.38 -1.75 5.62
CA LEU A 342 4.31 -1.90 4.66
C LEU A 342 2.96 -1.87 5.39
N ARG A 343 1.91 -1.38 4.73
CA ARG A 343 0.53 -1.48 5.21
C ARG A 343 -0.34 -2.03 4.10
N ASP A 344 -0.96 -3.18 4.37
CA ASP A 344 -2.03 -3.71 3.54
C ASP A 344 -3.30 -2.91 3.81
N GLU A 345 -3.95 -2.43 2.76
CA GLU A 345 -5.19 -1.68 2.90
C GLU A 345 -6.32 -2.52 3.51
N SER A 346 -6.32 -3.84 3.33
CA SER A 346 -7.39 -4.72 3.85
C SER A 346 -7.24 -5.11 5.32
N ASN A 347 -6.19 -4.65 5.99
CA ASN A 347 -5.85 -5.07 7.34
C ASN A 347 -5.88 -3.86 8.27
N ASP A 348 -7.09 -3.43 8.64
CA ASP A 348 -7.38 -2.19 9.39
C ASP A 348 -6.64 -2.04 10.74
N ALA A 349 -5.96 -3.08 11.23
CA ALA A 349 -5.20 -3.02 12.48
C ALA A 349 -3.90 -3.87 12.51
N LYS A 350 -3.53 -4.56 11.42
CA LYS A 350 -2.33 -5.42 11.40
C LYS A 350 -1.35 -4.91 10.35
N PHE A 351 -0.43 -4.08 10.82
CA PHE A 351 0.75 -3.64 10.09
C PHE A 351 1.46 -4.83 9.43
N LEU A 352 1.76 -4.71 8.12
CA LEU A 352 2.70 -5.64 7.50
C LEU A 352 4.10 -5.38 8.08
N PRO A 353 4.97 -6.39 8.11
CA PRO A 353 6.31 -6.23 8.65
C PRO A 353 7.19 -5.23 7.89
N ASP A 354 8.38 -5.00 8.43
CA ASP A 354 9.50 -4.25 7.85
C ASP A 354 9.70 -4.63 6.37
N LEU A 355 10.09 -3.64 5.56
CA LEU A 355 10.31 -3.78 4.12
C LEU A 355 11.21 -4.98 3.76
N ASN A 356 12.18 -5.28 4.62
CA ASN A 356 13.16 -6.37 4.46
C ASN A 356 12.56 -7.77 4.60
N LEU A 357 11.36 -7.92 5.16
CA LEU A 357 10.66 -9.22 5.17
C LEU A 357 10.01 -9.52 3.81
N VAL A 358 9.72 -8.49 3.02
CA VAL A 358 9.18 -8.64 1.66
C VAL A 358 10.28 -8.60 0.60
N PHE A 359 11.23 -7.68 0.70
CA PHE A 359 12.23 -7.46 -0.35
C PHE A 359 13.65 -7.86 0.06
N PRO A 360 14.50 -8.30 -0.88
CA PRO A 360 14.17 -8.58 -2.29
C PRO A 360 13.29 -9.83 -2.43
N LEU A 361 12.39 -9.80 -3.43
CA LEU A 361 11.50 -10.93 -3.72
C LEU A 361 12.31 -12.18 -4.10
N LYS A 362 11.76 -13.34 -3.76
CA LYS A 362 12.27 -14.66 -4.16
C LYS A 362 11.30 -15.33 -5.10
N SER A 363 11.74 -16.41 -5.73
CA SER A 363 10.88 -17.25 -6.56
C SER A 363 10.38 -18.46 -5.76
N SER A 364 9.10 -18.79 -5.93
CA SER A 364 8.50 -20.03 -5.44
C SER A 364 7.65 -20.65 -6.55
N LYS A 365 6.93 -21.72 -6.21
CA LYS A 365 6.02 -22.44 -7.09
C LYS A 365 4.60 -22.35 -6.57
N MET A 366 3.66 -22.09 -7.47
CA MET A 366 2.22 -22.18 -7.25
C MET A 366 1.62 -22.93 -8.43
N MET A 367 1.09 -24.14 -8.19
CA MET A 367 0.56 -24.99 -9.26
C MET A 367 1.55 -25.17 -10.42
N ASN A 368 2.83 -25.34 -10.07
CA ASN A 368 3.98 -25.44 -10.99
C ASN A 368 4.32 -24.18 -11.82
N LEU A 369 3.56 -23.07 -11.67
CA LEU A 369 3.98 -21.75 -12.14
C LEU A 369 5.07 -21.19 -11.23
N THR A 370 6.07 -20.53 -11.80
CA THR A 370 7.02 -19.73 -11.01
C THR A 370 6.34 -18.42 -10.62
N VAL A 371 6.39 -18.07 -9.34
CA VAL A 371 5.75 -16.86 -8.81
C VAL A 371 6.67 -16.10 -7.85
N PRO A 372 6.61 -14.76 -7.82
CA PRO A 372 7.29 -13.95 -6.81
C PRO A 372 6.67 -14.15 -5.44
N ILE A 373 7.51 -14.40 -4.44
CA ILE A 373 7.16 -14.55 -3.03
C ILE A 373 8.02 -13.58 -2.20
N PRO A 374 7.53 -13.07 -1.05
CA PRO A 374 8.33 -12.30 -0.11
C PRO A 374 9.68 -12.94 0.27
N HIS A 375 10.66 -12.10 0.65
CA HIS A 375 12.00 -12.52 1.06
C HIS A 375 11.99 -13.52 2.22
N ASN A 376 11.13 -13.27 3.22
CA ASN A 376 10.96 -14.11 4.40
C ASN A 376 9.48 -14.50 4.58
N PRO A 377 8.98 -15.44 3.75
CA PRO A 377 7.56 -15.78 3.75
C PRO A 377 7.14 -16.49 5.04
N GLU A 378 8.05 -17.25 5.66
CA GLU A 378 7.78 -17.94 6.93
C GLU A 378 7.46 -16.97 8.06
N ARG A 379 8.26 -15.90 8.22
CA ARG A 379 8.00 -14.88 9.24
C ARG A 379 6.71 -14.10 8.95
N LEU A 380 6.43 -13.79 7.68
CA LEU A 380 5.19 -13.15 7.27
C LEU A 380 3.96 -14.02 7.56
N LEU A 381 4.01 -15.31 7.22
CA LEU A 381 2.94 -16.26 7.50
C LEU A 381 2.71 -16.42 9.01
N GLU A 382 3.76 -16.42 9.82
CA GLU A 382 3.65 -16.42 11.28
C GLU A 382 2.96 -15.15 11.81
N LEU A 383 3.21 -13.97 11.22
CA LEU A 383 2.53 -12.74 11.60
C LEU A 383 1.05 -12.74 11.19
N PHE A 384 0.72 -13.35 10.03
CA PHE A 384 -0.66 -13.40 9.52
C PHE A 384 -1.52 -14.42 10.26
N TYR A 385 -0.98 -15.62 10.48
CA TYR A 385 -1.72 -16.81 10.93
C TYR A 385 -1.27 -17.34 12.30
N GLY A 386 -0.25 -16.74 12.92
CA GLY A 386 0.35 -17.20 14.18
C GLY A 386 1.34 -18.35 14.01
N GLY A 387 2.02 -18.74 15.09
CA GLY A 387 3.07 -19.80 15.07
C GLY A 387 2.59 -21.18 14.60
N GLY A 388 1.28 -21.43 14.64
CA GLY A 388 0.62 -22.65 14.17
C GLY A 388 0.40 -22.72 12.65
N PHE A 389 0.77 -21.69 11.88
CA PHE A 389 0.47 -21.59 10.45
C PHE A 389 0.96 -22.78 9.60
N ARG A 390 1.92 -23.57 10.08
CA ARG A 390 2.41 -24.76 9.36
C ARG A 390 1.38 -25.88 9.34
N ILE A 391 0.46 -25.89 10.31
CA ILE A 391 -0.58 -26.90 10.46
C ILE A 391 -1.82 -26.45 9.68
N PRO A 392 -2.38 -27.27 8.78
CA PRO A 392 -3.65 -26.97 8.12
C PRO A 392 -4.77 -26.72 9.13
N GLU A 393 -5.55 -25.67 8.89
CA GLU A 393 -6.72 -25.33 9.70
C GLU A 393 -7.75 -26.46 9.65
N ARG A 394 -7.94 -27.03 8.46
CA ARG A 394 -8.81 -28.19 8.26
C ARG A 394 -8.01 -29.39 7.80
N ARG A 395 -8.36 -30.56 8.32
CA ARG A 395 -7.79 -31.84 7.88
C ARG A 395 -8.88 -32.73 7.36
N CYS A 396 -8.56 -33.50 6.33
CA CYS A 396 -9.50 -34.42 5.74
C CYS A 396 -9.70 -35.64 6.63
N ASP A 397 -10.95 -35.95 6.95
CA ASP A 397 -11.41 -37.24 7.43
C ASP A 397 -11.52 -38.20 6.23
N PRO A 398 -10.62 -39.20 6.11
CA PRO A 398 -10.62 -40.10 4.97
C PRO A 398 -11.77 -41.11 4.99
N TYR A 399 -12.51 -41.24 6.09
CA TYR A 399 -13.70 -42.09 6.14
C TYR A 399 -14.93 -41.37 5.58
N LYS A 400 -15.04 -40.07 5.85
CA LYS A 400 -16.15 -39.24 5.36
C LYS A 400 -15.85 -38.61 4.00
N GLY A 401 -14.58 -38.41 3.66
CA GLY A 401 -14.17 -37.62 2.50
C GLY A 401 -14.35 -36.11 2.71
N GLU A 402 -14.47 -35.66 3.96
CA GLU A 402 -14.81 -34.28 4.33
C GLU A 402 -13.67 -33.58 5.07
N TRP A 403 -13.63 -32.26 4.99
CA TRP A 403 -12.73 -31.43 5.80
C TRP A 403 -13.34 -31.18 7.17
N ILE A 404 -12.58 -31.49 8.23
CA ILE A 404 -12.96 -31.19 9.61
C ILE A 404 -12.00 -30.22 10.27
#